data_AF-A0A2A8HAH1-F1
#
_entry.id   AF-A0A2A8HAH1-F1
#
_cell.length_a   1.000
_cell.length_b   1.000
_cell.length_c   1.000
_cell.angle_alpha   90.00
_cell.angle_beta   90.00
_cell.angle_gamma   90.00
#
_symmetry.space_group_name_H-M   'P 1'
#
loop_
_entity.id
_entity.type
_entity.pdbx_description
1 polymer ?
#
loop_
_entity_poly.entity_id
_entity_poly.type
_entity_poly.pdbx_seq_one_letter_code
_entity_poly.pdbx_strand_id
1 'polypeptide(L)'
;MNKVFIIILVVVITLIIRQLIPKKVDSFDLLGIPIMAIIRTYMGLPNRLDFIITIELISLLIFGAIVGYWQAKRVKVFYHNNQLCSVGGYTYIIGWAIMLLGRSVILLLFNLNSLISKFHAGQEQFTSEIIQVLAHAGDWLIWSTILASSIMYTVTLYKDHSDIKKLIHARFKEIKQRIKY
;
A
#
# COMPACT_ATOMS: atom_id res chain seq x y z
N MET A 1 8.61 1.81 30.92
CA MET A 1 8.04 1.60 29.57
C MET A 1 6.69 2.31 29.49
N ASN A 2 6.49 3.16 28.48
CA ASN A 2 5.27 3.97 28.35
C ASN A 2 4.07 3.07 27.99
N LYS A 3 2.91 3.20 28.68
CA LYS A 3 1.74 2.32 28.48
C LYS A 3 1.27 2.31 27.02
N VAL A 4 1.39 3.45 26.35
CA VAL A 4 1.09 3.63 24.92
C VAL A 4 1.97 2.75 24.04
N PHE A 5 3.26 2.62 24.36
CA PHE A 5 4.20 1.80 23.59
C PHE A 5 3.84 0.31 23.66
N ILE A 6 3.42 -0.18 24.84
CA ILE A 6 2.97 -1.56 25.03
C ILE A 6 1.71 -1.83 24.19
N ILE A 7 0.75 -0.91 24.19
CA ILE A 7 -0.47 -1.03 23.40
C ILE A 7 -0.14 -1.11 21.90
N ILE A 8 0.71 -0.23 21.40
CA ILE A 8 1.15 -0.24 19.99
C ILE A 8 1.83 -1.57 19.67
N LEU A 9 2.73 -2.05 20.53
CA LEU A 9 3.44 -3.32 20.33
C LEU A 9 2.46 -4.50 20.22
N VAL A 10 1.49 -4.58 21.13
CA VAL A 10 0.47 -5.65 21.12
C VAL A 10 -0.39 -5.59 19.85
N VAL A 11 -0.80 -4.40 19.42
CA VAL A 11 -1.56 -4.23 18.17
C VAL A 11 -0.72 -4.70 16.98
N VAL A 12 0.55 -4.30 16.88
CA VAL A 12 1.44 -4.70 15.79
C VAL A 12 1.64 -6.22 15.76
N ILE A 13 1.92 -6.84 16.90
CA ILE A 13 2.06 -8.31 17.01
C ILE A 13 0.77 -9.02 16.59
N THR A 14 -0.38 -8.50 17.03
CA THR A 14 -1.69 -9.08 16.68
C THR A 14 -1.95 -9.00 15.18
N LEU A 15 -1.62 -7.86 14.56
CA LEU A 15 -1.73 -7.69 13.11
C LEU A 15 -0.78 -8.63 12.36
N ILE A 16 0.46 -8.80 12.83
CA ILE A 16 1.43 -9.74 12.25
C ILE A 16 0.90 -11.17 12.30
N ILE A 17 0.43 -11.63 13.46
CA ILE A 17 -0.10 -13.00 13.63
C ILE A 17 -1.32 -13.21 12.72
N ARG A 18 -2.22 -12.22 12.64
CA ARG A 18 -3.41 -12.30 11.76
C ARG A 18 -3.05 -12.48 10.29
N GLN A 19 -1.92 -11.92 9.83
CA GLN A 19 -1.45 -12.07 8.44
C GLN A 19 -0.81 -13.45 8.15
N LEU A 20 -0.44 -14.20 9.19
CA LEU A 20 0.11 -15.56 9.09
C LEU A 20 -0.98 -16.64 9.06
N ILE A 21 -2.21 -16.29 9.44
CA ILE A 21 -3.34 -17.23 9.48
C ILE A 21 -4.06 -17.23 8.12
N PRO A 22 -4.48 -18.41 7.60
CA PRO A 22 -5.32 -18.49 6.41
C PRO A 22 -6.57 -17.62 6.54
N LYS A 23 -6.68 -16.61 5.69
CA LYS A 23 -7.85 -15.76 5.61
C LYS A 23 -8.69 -16.18 4.40
N LYS A 24 -10.01 -16.23 4.57
CA LYS A 24 -10.92 -16.31 3.43
C LYS A 24 -10.61 -15.17 2.46
N VAL A 25 -10.49 -15.48 1.18
CA VAL A 25 -10.34 -14.47 0.13
C VAL A 25 -11.58 -13.58 0.17
N ASP A 26 -11.39 -12.36 0.66
CA ASP A 26 -12.46 -11.37 0.75
C ASP A 26 -12.44 -10.48 -0.49
N SER A 27 -13.61 -10.26 -1.07
CA SER A 27 -13.80 -9.31 -2.16
C SER A 27 -13.38 -7.89 -1.74
N PHE A 28 -13.51 -7.55 -0.46
CA PHE A 28 -13.07 -6.25 0.05
C PHE A 28 -11.56 -6.09 -0.02
N ASP A 29 -10.78 -7.12 0.29
CA ASP A 29 -9.32 -7.03 0.19
C ASP A 29 -8.87 -6.90 -1.27
N LEU A 30 -9.56 -7.57 -2.20
CA LEU A 30 -9.22 -7.58 -3.62
C LEU A 30 -9.68 -6.32 -4.37
N LEU A 31 -10.84 -5.76 -4.02
CA LEU A 31 -11.45 -4.64 -4.76
C LEU A 31 -11.64 -3.41 -3.87
N GLY A 32 -12.02 -3.59 -2.61
CA GLY A 32 -12.25 -2.50 -1.67
C GLY A 32 -11.00 -1.68 -1.35
N ILE A 33 -9.87 -2.34 -1.10
CA ILE A 33 -8.59 -1.65 -0.83
C ILE A 33 -8.16 -0.80 -2.04
N PRO A 34 -8.11 -1.32 -3.29
CA PRO A 34 -7.86 -0.50 -4.46
C PRO A 34 -8.83 0.68 -4.59
N ILE A 35 -10.15 0.46 -4.46
CA ILE A 35 -11.14 1.53 -4.60
C ILE A 35 -10.92 2.63 -3.55
N MET A 36 -10.71 2.25 -2.29
CA MET A 36 -10.44 3.19 -1.21
C MET A 36 -9.17 3.99 -1.47
N ALA A 37 -8.12 3.32 -1.96
CA ALA A 37 -6.86 3.96 -2.31
C ALA A 37 -7.02 4.92 -3.50
N ILE A 38 -7.84 4.61 -4.51
CA ILE A 38 -8.20 5.53 -5.61
C ILE A 38 -8.84 6.79 -5.04
N ILE A 39 -9.88 6.63 -4.21
CA ILE A 39 -10.63 7.76 -3.64
C ILE A 39 -9.70 8.67 -2.83
N ARG A 40 -8.90 8.09 -1.93
CA ARG A 40 -7.97 8.84 -1.09
C ARG A 40 -6.85 9.52 -1.88
N THR A 41 -6.33 8.85 -2.90
CA THR A 41 -5.33 9.44 -3.81
C THR A 41 -5.93 10.64 -4.54
N TYR A 42 -7.13 10.49 -5.11
CA TYR A 42 -7.78 11.55 -5.87
C TYR A 42 -8.17 12.75 -4.98
N MET A 43 -8.73 12.50 -3.80
CA MET A 43 -9.16 13.56 -2.88
C MET A 43 -7.99 14.40 -2.34
N GLY A 44 -6.80 13.82 -2.20
CA GLY A 44 -5.64 14.54 -1.69
C GLY A 44 -4.67 15.00 -2.77
N LEU A 45 -4.96 14.73 -4.05
CA LEU A 45 -4.14 15.18 -5.17
C LEU A 45 -4.12 16.72 -5.20
N PRO A 46 -2.95 17.37 -5.30
CA PRO A 46 -2.89 18.83 -5.41
C PRO A 46 -3.47 19.30 -6.76
N ASN A 47 -4.11 20.47 -6.74
CA ASN A 47 -4.72 21.08 -7.95
C ASN A 47 -3.71 21.44 -9.05
N ARG A 48 -2.41 21.48 -8.71
CA ARG A 48 -1.31 21.66 -9.65
C ARG A 48 -0.21 20.66 -9.31
N LEU A 49 0.21 19.90 -10.31
CA LEU A 49 1.34 18.98 -10.21
C LEU A 49 2.56 19.66 -10.84
N ASP A 50 3.58 19.89 -10.03
CA ASP A 50 4.89 20.30 -10.53
C ASP A 50 5.60 19.10 -11.19
N PHE A 51 6.57 19.37 -12.06
CA PHE A 51 7.36 18.35 -12.74
C PHE A 51 8.06 17.41 -11.75
N ILE A 52 8.65 17.98 -10.68
CA ILE A 52 9.32 17.21 -9.62
C ILE A 52 8.33 16.28 -8.92
N ILE A 53 7.18 16.81 -8.49
CA ILE A 53 6.11 16.05 -7.81
C ILE A 53 5.57 14.94 -8.73
N THR A 54 5.49 15.20 -10.03
CA THR A 54 5.03 14.22 -11.02
C THR A 54 6.00 13.04 -11.14
N ILE A 55 7.31 13.31 -11.22
CA ILE A 55 8.33 12.25 -11.28
C ILE A 55 8.39 11.48 -9.95
N GLU A 56 8.26 12.18 -8.82
CA GLU A 56 8.18 11.57 -7.51
C GLU A 56 6.99 10.60 -7.41
N LEU A 57 5.81 11.04 -7.85
CA LEU A 57 4.61 10.21 -7.94
C LEU A 57 4.83 8.99 -8.84
N ILE A 58 5.38 9.18 -10.05
CA ILE A 58 5.66 8.07 -10.98
C ILE A 58 6.61 7.05 -10.34
N SER A 59 7.65 7.52 -9.65
CA SER A 59 8.63 6.68 -8.96
C SER A 59 7.96 5.85 -7.86
N LEU A 60 7.07 6.46 -7.08
CA LEU A 60 6.30 5.79 -6.03
C LEU A 60 5.29 4.78 -6.61
N LEU A 61 4.64 5.09 -7.74
CA LEU A 61 3.72 4.18 -8.41
C LEU A 61 4.46 2.94 -8.95
N ILE A 62 5.60 3.13 -9.61
CA ILE A 62 6.44 2.03 -10.11
C ILE A 62 6.91 1.16 -8.94
N PHE A 63 7.42 1.80 -7.88
CA PHE A 63 7.87 1.09 -6.68
C PHE A 63 6.75 0.29 -6.01
N GLY A 64 5.58 0.91 -5.79
CA GLY A 64 4.41 0.26 -5.24
C GLY A 64 3.97 -0.94 -6.09
N ALA A 65 3.92 -0.80 -7.41
CA ALA A 65 3.57 -1.89 -8.32
C ALA A 65 4.56 -3.06 -8.23
N ILE A 66 5.87 -2.80 -8.18
CA ILE A 66 6.90 -3.84 -8.02
C ILE A 66 6.68 -4.62 -6.72
N VAL A 67 6.42 -3.93 -5.61
CA VAL A 67 6.17 -4.58 -4.33
C VAL A 67 4.87 -5.39 -4.36
N GLY A 68 3.79 -4.83 -4.93
CA GLY A 68 2.50 -5.53 -5.06
C GLY A 68 2.60 -6.81 -5.91
N TYR A 69 3.34 -6.76 -7.03
CA TYR A 69 3.65 -7.93 -7.84
C TYR A 69 4.42 -8.99 -7.05
N TRP A 70 5.48 -8.58 -6.35
CA TRP A 70 6.31 -9.48 -5.54
C TRP A 70 5.52 -10.13 -4.40
N GLN A 71 4.65 -9.35 -3.74
CA GLN A 71 3.74 -9.87 -2.71
C GLN A 71 2.80 -10.92 -3.30
N ALA A 72 2.12 -10.62 -4.42
CA ALA A 72 1.14 -11.52 -5.03
C ALA A 72 1.77 -12.85 -5.48
N LYS A 73 2.98 -12.83 -6.05
CA LYS A 73 3.69 -14.04 -6.47
C LYS A 73 4.00 -15.03 -5.35
N ARG A 74 4.00 -14.57 -4.10
CA ARG A 74 4.31 -15.39 -2.92
C ARG A 74 3.08 -15.79 -2.11
N VAL A 75 1.90 -15.33 -2.52
CA VAL A 75 0.63 -15.71 -1.90
C VAL A 75 0.29 -17.14 -2.30
N LYS A 76 -0.12 -17.92 -1.30
CA LYS A 76 -0.69 -19.26 -1.55
C LYS A 76 -2.21 -19.15 -1.49
N VAL A 77 -2.88 -19.64 -2.54
CA VAL A 77 -4.33 -19.71 -2.63
C VAL A 77 -4.74 -21.17 -2.64
N PHE A 78 -5.64 -21.56 -1.75
CA PHE A 78 -6.10 -22.95 -1.61
C PHE A 78 -7.53 -23.00 -1.05
N TYR A 79 -8.18 -24.14 -1.20
CA TYR A 79 -9.48 -24.38 -0.59
C TYR A 79 -9.32 -24.97 0.82
N HIS A 80 -10.01 -24.39 1.79
CA HIS A 80 -10.15 -24.94 3.13
C HIS A 80 -11.62 -24.85 3.54
N ASN A 81 -12.23 -25.97 3.94
CA ASN A 81 -13.65 -26.06 4.31
C ASN A 81 -14.62 -25.47 3.24
N ASN A 82 -14.45 -25.85 1.97
CA ASN A 82 -15.20 -25.30 0.81
C ASN A 82 -15.09 -23.78 0.62
N GLN A 83 -14.13 -23.11 1.27
CA GLN A 83 -13.88 -21.68 1.12
C GLN A 83 -12.53 -21.44 0.46
N LEU A 84 -12.49 -20.50 -0.48
CA LEU A 84 -11.23 -20.05 -1.08
C LEU A 84 -10.49 -19.21 -0.04
N CYS A 85 -9.32 -19.69 0.39
CA CYS A 85 -8.46 -19.04 1.36
C CYS A 85 -7.15 -18.60 0.70
N SER A 86 -6.62 -17.48 1.18
CA SER A 86 -5.29 -16.99 0.80
C SER A 86 -4.42 -16.78 2.04
N VAL A 87 -3.16 -17.16 1.93
CA VAL A 87 -2.13 -16.87 2.92
C VAL A 87 -1.05 -16.03 2.24
N GLY A 88 -0.96 -14.76 2.65
CA GLY A 88 0.14 -13.87 2.24
C GLY A 88 1.42 -14.13 3.02
N GLY A 89 1.31 -14.63 4.27
CA GLY A 89 2.45 -15.00 5.10
C GLY A 89 3.36 -13.81 5.47
N TYR A 90 4.59 -14.13 5.90
CA TYR A 90 5.59 -13.12 6.28
C TYR A 90 5.97 -12.20 5.11
N THR A 91 5.83 -12.66 3.87
CA THR A 91 6.13 -11.87 2.66
C THR A 91 5.20 -10.67 2.50
N TYR A 92 3.95 -10.78 2.95
CA TYR A 92 3.04 -9.64 2.95
C TYR A 92 3.52 -8.54 3.90
N ILE A 93 3.93 -8.89 5.12
CA ILE A 93 4.46 -7.96 6.13
C ILE A 93 5.77 -7.33 5.66
N ILE A 94 6.68 -8.13 5.10
CA ILE A 94 7.93 -7.62 4.54
C ILE A 94 7.64 -6.63 3.40
N GLY A 95 6.67 -6.91 2.55
CA GLY A 95 6.26 -5.99 1.48
C GLY A 95 5.80 -4.64 2.04
N TRP A 96 5.01 -4.61 3.11
CA TRP A 96 4.63 -3.36 3.79
C TRP A 96 5.84 -2.60 4.36
N ALA A 97 6.77 -3.31 5.00
CA ALA A 97 7.99 -2.69 5.52
C ALA A 97 8.84 -2.10 4.38
N ILE A 98 8.98 -2.82 3.26
CA ILE A 98 9.68 -2.33 2.06
C ILE A 98 8.97 -1.11 1.48
N MET A 99 7.63 -1.11 1.37
CA MET A 99 6.88 0.06 0.89
C MET A 99 7.13 1.30 1.76
N LEU A 100 7.09 1.15 3.09
CA LEU A 100 7.31 2.25 4.01
C LEU A 100 8.74 2.80 3.94
N LEU A 101 9.75 1.91 4.01
CA LEU A 101 11.15 2.31 3.96
C LEU A 101 11.55 2.88 2.58
N GLY A 102 11.16 2.19 1.51
CA GLY A 102 11.47 2.63 0.14
C GLY A 102 10.80 3.96 -0.20
N ARG A 103 9.56 4.19 0.29
CA ARG A 103 8.95 5.53 0.20
C ARG A 103 9.82 6.57 0.89
N SER A 104 10.20 6.36 2.15
CA SER A 104 11.05 7.32 2.87
C SER A 104 12.33 7.63 2.11
N VAL A 105 12.98 6.62 1.51
CA VAL A 105 14.17 6.82 0.67
C VAL A 105 13.84 7.68 -0.56
N ILE A 106 12.77 7.37 -1.30
CA ILE A 106 12.36 8.15 -2.47
C ILE A 106 12.09 9.61 -2.10
N LEU A 107 11.32 9.87 -1.04
CA LEU A 107 11.01 11.24 -0.60
C LEU A 107 12.27 12.02 -0.23
N LEU A 108 13.20 11.39 0.49
CA LEU A 108 14.46 12.02 0.87
C LEU A 108 15.35 12.29 -0.35
N LEU A 109 15.37 11.40 -1.35
CA LEU A 109 16.12 11.60 -2.59
C LEU A 109 15.61 12.81 -3.38
N PHE A 110 14.29 12.96 -3.51
CA PHE A 110 13.71 14.10 -4.24
C PHE A 110 13.85 15.44 -3.49
N ASN A 111 14.08 15.41 -2.17
CA ASN A 111 14.28 16.61 -1.34
C ASN A 111 15.74 16.80 -0.88
N LEU A 112 16.69 16.04 -1.43
CA LEU A 112 18.07 15.99 -0.97
C LEU A 112 18.79 17.35 -1.04
N ASN A 113 18.54 18.13 -2.09
CA ASN A 113 19.11 19.48 -2.24
C ASN A 113 18.61 20.44 -1.17
N SER A 114 17.31 20.39 -0.83
CA SER A 114 16.74 21.18 0.26
C SER A 114 17.38 20.77 1.59
N LEU A 115 17.45 19.46 1.83
CA LEU A 115 18.04 18.89 3.05
C LEU A 115 19.50 19.29 3.25
N ILE A 116 20.33 19.24 2.20
CA ILE A 116 21.73 19.68 2.27
C ILE A 116 21.83 21.17 2.59
N SER A 117 21.00 21.99 1.94
CA SER A 117 21.01 23.44 2.19
C SER A 117 20.65 23.78 3.64
N LYS A 118 19.67 23.07 4.21
CA LYS A 118 19.21 23.23 5.60
C LYS A 118 20.17 22.62 6.61
N PHE A 119 20.90 21.57 6.24
CA PHE A 119 21.98 21.01 7.04
C PHE A 119 23.08 22.05 7.29
N HIS A 120 23.48 22.78 6.25
CA HIS A 120 24.45 23.87 6.40
C HIS A 120 23.93 25.06 7.21
N ALA A 121 22.62 25.24 7.31
CA ALA A 121 21.98 26.31 8.06
C ALA A 121 21.76 25.99 9.55
N GLY A 122 22.01 24.75 9.97
CA GLY A 122 22.00 24.33 11.38
C GLY A 122 21.07 23.14 11.69
N GLN A 123 21.36 22.45 12.79
CA GLN A 123 20.71 21.18 13.16
C GLN A 123 19.19 21.30 13.37
N GLU A 124 18.71 22.40 13.93
CA GLU A 124 17.27 22.62 14.14
C GLU A 124 16.51 22.73 12.81
N GLN A 125 17.07 23.49 11.86
CA GLN A 125 16.48 23.68 10.54
C GLN A 125 16.50 22.40 9.71
N PHE A 126 17.57 21.61 9.84
CA PHE A 126 17.65 20.30 9.21
C PHE A 126 16.60 19.32 9.76
N THR A 127 16.43 19.30 11.08
CA THR A 127 15.46 18.40 11.73
C THR A 127 14.02 18.77 11.36
N SER A 128 13.71 20.08 11.33
CA SER A 128 12.40 20.54 10.88
C SER A 128 12.14 20.21 9.42
N GLU A 129 13.15 20.34 8.55
CA GLU A 129 13.02 20.00 7.13
C GLU A 129 12.80 18.50 6.93
N ILE A 130 13.49 17.63 7.68
CA ILE A 130 13.23 16.17 7.62
C ILE A 130 11.80 15.84 8.04
N ILE A 131 11.34 16.41 9.16
CA ILE A 131 9.97 16.19 9.64
C ILE A 131 8.99 16.69 8.59
N GLN A 132 9.25 17.86 8.01
CA GLN A 132 8.44 18.42 6.95
C GLN A 132 8.46 17.51 5.73
N VAL A 133 9.58 17.12 5.15
CA VAL A 133 9.64 16.20 3.99
C VAL A 133 8.88 14.89 4.24
N LEU A 134 9.02 14.31 5.43
CA LEU A 134 8.33 13.07 5.80
C LEU A 134 6.82 13.26 6.04
N ALA A 135 6.39 14.44 6.50
CA ALA A 135 5.00 14.79 6.78
C ALA A 135 4.26 15.48 5.61
N HIS A 136 4.99 16.18 4.74
CA HIS A 136 4.51 17.07 3.68
C HIS A 136 4.26 16.31 2.38
N ALA A 137 4.83 15.11 2.24
CA ALA A 137 4.38 14.10 1.31
C ALA A 137 3.01 13.56 1.77
N GLY A 138 1.96 14.38 1.56
CA GLY A 138 0.64 14.23 2.14
C GLY A 138 0.04 12.84 1.96
N ASP A 139 -1.02 12.57 2.73
CA ASP A 139 -1.77 11.31 2.73
C ASP A 139 -1.90 10.69 1.33
N TRP A 140 -2.15 11.51 0.31
CA TRP A 140 -2.33 11.09 -1.07
C TRP A 140 -1.13 10.37 -1.72
N LEU A 141 0.12 10.71 -1.40
CA LEU A 141 1.31 9.99 -1.92
C LEU A 141 1.48 8.62 -1.26
N ILE A 142 1.06 8.50 0.00
CA ILE A 142 0.98 7.20 0.67
C ILE A 142 -0.12 6.38 0.00
N TRP A 143 -1.29 6.97 -0.19
CA TRP A 143 -2.42 6.32 -0.84
C TRP A 143 -2.14 5.95 -2.30
N SER A 144 -1.34 6.73 -3.04
CA SER A 144 -0.95 6.41 -4.42
C SER A 144 -0.04 5.19 -4.48
N THR A 145 0.90 5.07 -3.54
CA THR A 145 1.80 3.90 -3.42
C THR A 145 1.00 2.65 -3.06
N ILE A 146 0.09 2.77 -2.09
CA ILE A 146 -0.83 1.69 -1.69
C ILE A 146 -1.74 1.30 -2.86
N LEU A 147 -2.24 2.28 -3.61
CA LEU A 147 -3.07 2.06 -4.79
C LEU A 147 -2.34 1.22 -5.83
N ALA A 148 -1.14 1.64 -6.24
CA ALA A 148 -0.35 0.92 -7.23
C ALA A 148 -0.03 -0.51 -6.79
N SER A 149 0.38 -0.69 -5.53
CA SER A 149 0.64 -2.00 -4.95
C SER A 149 -0.62 -2.86 -4.94
N SER A 150 -1.76 -2.33 -4.50
CA SER A 150 -3.02 -3.08 -4.39
C SER A 150 -3.59 -3.48 -5.75
N ILE A 151 -3.54 -2.57 -6.74
CA ILE A 151 -3.93 -2.89 -8.11
C ILE A 151 -3.04 -4.00 -8.66
N MET A 152 -1.72 -3.84 -8.55
CA MET A 152 -0.79 -4.82 -9.13
C MET A 152 -0.91 -6.18 -8.43
N TYR A 153 -1.11 -6.17 -7.11
CA TYR A 153 -1.38 -7.36 -6.33
C TYR A 153 -2.64 -8.09 -6.82
N THR A 154 -3.77 -7.39 -6.92
CA THR A 154 -5.03 -7.97 -7.40
C THR A 154 -4.94 -8.46 -8.84
N VAL A 155 -4.34 -7.69 -9.74
CA VAL A 155 -4.14 -8.07 -11.15
C VAL A 155 -3.28 -9.32 -11.27
N THR A 156 -2.20 -9.40 -10.49
CA THR A 156 -1.31 -10.57 -10.47
C THR A 156 -2.04 -11.80 -9.96
N LEU A 157 -2.78 -11.68 -8.85
CA LEU A 157 -3.59 -12.78 -8.33
C LEU A 157 -4.68 -13.23 -9.30
N TYR A 158 -5.35 -12.28 -9.97
CA TYR A 158 -6.35 -12.58 -10.99
C TYR A 158 -5.76 -13.36 -12.17
N LYS A 159 -4.52 -13.04 -12.56
CA LYS A 159 -3.81 -13.72 -13.65
C LYS A 159 -3.32 -15.11 -13.24
N ASP A 160 -2.75 -15.23 -12.04
CA ASP A 160 -2.07 -16.43 -11.60
C ASP A 160 -3.00 -17.48 -10.96
N HIS A 161 -4.19 -17.07 -10.48
CA HIS A 161 -5.14 -17.97 -9.81
C HIS A 161 -6.52 -17.94 -10.47
N SER A 162 -6.87 -19.03 -11.16
CA SER A 162 -8.15 -19.18 -11.87
C SER A 162 -9.38 -19.10 -10.95
N ASP A 163 -9.25 -19.54 -9.70
CA ASP A 163 -10.33 -19.44 -8.70
C ASP A 163 -10.60 -18.00 -8.26
N ILE A 164 -9.55 -17.18 -8.11
CA ILE A 164 -9.71 -15.74 -7.83
C ILE A 164 -10.41 -15.06 -9.01
N LYS A 165 -10.05 -15.41 -10.24
CA LYS A 165 -10.72 -14.93 -11.44
C LYS A 165 -12.21 -15.26 -11.44
N LYS A 166 -12.59 -16.50 -11.10
CA LYS A 166 -14.01 -16.90 -10.99
C LYS A 166 -14.74 -16.07 -9.93
N LEU A 167 -14.12 -15.88 -8.76
CA LEU A 167 -14.69 -15.09 -7.67
C LEU A 167 -14.93 -13.63 -8.08
N ILE A 168 -13.95 -12.98 -8.69
CA ILE A 168 -14.07 -11.59 -9.17
C ILE A 168 -15.18 -11.48 -10.24
N HIS A 169 -15.23 -12.40 -11.19
CA HIS A 169 -16.25 -12.39 -12.24
C HIS A 169 -17.67 -12.58 -11.69
N ALA A 170 -17.85 -13.50 -10.73
CA ALA A 170 -19.13 -13.69 -10.05
C ALA A 170 -19.61 -12.40 -9.36
N ARG A 171 -18.71 -11.69 -8.68
CA ARG A 171 -19.02 -10.40 -8.03
C ARG A 171 -19.42 -9.32 -9.01
N PHE A 172 -18.70 -9.16 -10.12
CA PHE A 172 -19.10 -8.20 -11.15
C PHE A 172 -20.48 -8.52 -11.74
N LYS A 173 -20.80 -9.82 -11.91
CA LYS A 173 -22.13 -10.26 -12.36
C LYS A 173 -23.22 -9.91 -11.34
N GLU A 174 -22.99 -10.17 -10.06
CA GLU A 174 -23.92 -9.80 -8.97
C GLU A 174 -24.16 -8.28 -8.92
N ILE A 175 -23.11 -7.47 -9.00
CA ILE A 175 -23.21 -6.00 -9.00
C ILE A 175 -24.02 -5.52 -10.20
N LYS A 176 -23.73 -6.05 -11.40
CA LYS A 176 -24.46 -5.72 -12.63
C LYS A 176 -25.95 -6.08 -12.53
N GLN A 177 -26.29 -7.17 -11.85
CA GLN A 177 -27.68 -7.55 -11.61
C GLN A 177 -28.36 -6.58 -10.64
N ARG A 178 -27.70 -6.20 -9.54
CA ARG A 178 -28.24 -5.25 -8.55
C ARG A 178 -28.46 -3.83 -9.07
N ILE A 179 -27.69 -3.38 -10.06
CA ILE A 179 -27.84 -2.04 -10.67
C ILE A 179 -28.98 -2.01 -11.72
N LYS A 180 -29.36 -3.18 -12.25
CA LYS A 180 -30.43 -3.29 -13.26
C LYS A 180 -31.84 -3.35 -12.66
N TYR A 181 -31.97 -3.49 -11.34
CA TYR A 181 -33.21 -3.40 -10.57
C TYR A 181 -33.17 -2.14 -9.72
#